data_AF-A0A5N6ZCI7-F1
#
_entry.id   AF-A0A5N6ZCI7-F1
#
_cell.length_a   1.000
_cell.length_b   1.000
_cell.length_c   1.000
_cell.angle_alpha   90.00
_cell.angle_beta   90.00
_cell.angle_gamma   90.00
#
_symmetry.space_group_name_H-M   'P 1'
#
loop_
_entity.id
_entity.type
_entity.pdbx_description
1 polymer ?
#
loop_
_entity_poly.entity_id
_entity_poly.type
_entity_poly.pdbx_seq_one_letter_code
_entity_poly.pdbx_strand_id
1 'polypeptide(L)'
;MSPEPELPNLTTTPQALPTCCLSLSTPLLTHLSNLLPPKPSFTISIGSGSGLLEALLTHHNAALSIEGVEVNPSVNRYIPEQDMHVVSGTWDLLHARVPDAAAWMFVYPRDPKL
;
A
#
# COMPACT_ATOMS: atom_id res chain seq x y z
N MET A 1 -2.66 10.53 20.49
CA MET A 1 -2.44 9.35 19.64
C MET A 1 -3.76 8.64 19.51
N SER A 2 -4.36 8.69 18.33
CA SER A 2 -5.47 7.78 18.00
C SER A 2 -4.91 6.36 17.97
N PRO A 3 -5.66 5.34 18.42
CA PRO A 3 -5.20 3.95 18.32
C PRO A 3 -4.97 3.60 16.83
N GLU A 4 -3.90 2.87 16.54
CA GLU A 4 -3.71 2.29 15.20
C GLU A 4 -4.93 1.41 14.87
N PRO A 5 -5.50 1.54 13.65
CA PRO A 5 -6.65 0.74 13.27
C PRO A 5 -6.29 -0.74 13.21
N GLU A 6 -7.15 -1.58 13.78
CA GLU A 6 -6.97 -3.03 13.79
C GLU A 6 -7.00 -3.60 12.36
N LEU A 7 -6.04 -4.48 12.04
CA LEU A 7 -5.98 -5.13 10.73
C LEU A 7 -7.01 -6.27 10.64
N PRO A 8 -7.74 -6.40 9.52
CA PRO A 8 -8.71 -7.46 9.35
C PRO A 8 -8.02 -8.82 9.20
N ASN A 9 -8.62 -9.84 9.82
CA ASN A 9 -8.20 -11.23 9.62
C ASN A 9 -8.63 -11.73 8.24
N LEU A 10 -7.66 -11.94 7.35
CA LEU A 10 -7.94 -12.45 6.01
C LEU A 10 -8.07 -13.98 6.00
N THR A 11 -8.86 -14.47 5.06
CA THR A 11 -8.98 -15.90 4.76
C THR A 11 -8.31 -16.25 3.43
N THR A 12 -8.35 -17.53 3.05
CA THR A 12 -7.92 -17.97 1.72
C THR A 12 -8.86 -17.52 0.59
N THR A 13 -10.08 -17.11 0.91
CA THR A 13 -11.08 -16.64 -0.04
C THR A 13 -10.98 -15.12 -0.19
N PRO A 14 -10.97 -14.56 -1.41
CA PRO A 14 -10.99 -13.11 -1.63
C PRO A 14 -12.19 -12.43 -0.97
N GLN A 15 -11.91 -11.41 -0.16
CA GLN A 15 -12.91 -10.64 0.58
C GLN A 15 -12.83 -9.16 0.19
N ALA A 16 -13.96 -8.59 -0.21
CA ALA A 16 -14.07 -7.14 -0.38
C ALA A 16 -14.08 -6.50 1.01
N LEU A 17 -13.13 -5.60 1.27
CA LEU A 17 -13.00 -4.90 2.53
C LEU A 17 -13.37 -3.42 2.34
N PRO A 18 -14.01 -2.79 3.34
CA PRO A 18 -14.21 -1.35 3.31
C PRO A 18 -12.87 -0.64 3.08
N THR A 19 -12.88 0.44 2.30
CA THR A 19 -11.70 1.30 2.06
C THR A 19 -10.53 0.67 1.30
N CYS A 20 -10.71 -0.51 0.70
CA CYS A 20 -9.77 -1.09 -0.26
C CYS A 20 -10.50 -1.46 -1.56
N CYS A 21 -9.91 -1.15 -2.71
CA CYS A 21 -10.49 -1.46 -4.02
C CYS A 21 -10.25 -2.92 -4.46
N LEU A 22 -9.37 -3.66 -3.77
CA LEU A 22 -9.07 -5.05 -4.03
C LEU A 22 -9.90 -5.98 -3.13
N SER A 23 -10.28 -7.13 -3.67
CA SER A 23 -10.66 -8.26 -2.83
C SER A 23 -9.40 -8.93 -2.29
N LEU A 24 -9.18 -8.85 -0.99
CA LEU A 24 -7.96 -9.29 -0.33
C LEU A 24 -8.09 -10.73 0.18
N SER A 25 -6.99 -11.47 0.17
CA SER A 25 -6.90 -12.85 0.69
C SER A 25 -5.47 -13.20 1.05
N THR A 26 -5.27 -14.22 1.90
CA THR A 26 -3.92 -14.66 2.27
C THR A 26 -3.07 -15.14 1.07
N PRO A 27 -3.59 -15.86 0.06
CA PRO A 27 -2.79 -16.23 -1.12
C PRO A 27 -2.32 -15.02 -1.92
N LEU A 28 -3.15 -13.97 -2.04
CA LEU A 28 -2.76 -12.73 -2.69
C LEU A 28 -1.60 -12.06 -1.94
N LEU A 29 -1.70 -11.93 -0.61
CA LEU A 29 -0.63 -11.35 0.19
C LEU A 29 0.66 -12.15 0.08
N THR A 30 0.60 -13.48 0.17
CA THR A 30 1.76 -14.35 0.01
C THR A 30 2.38 -14.20 -1.38
N HIS A 31 1.56 -14.14 -2.42
CA HIS A 31 2.06 -13.97 -3.79
C HIS A 31 2.78 -12.64 -3.97
N LEU A 32 2.15 -11.53 -3.57
CA LEU A 32 2.76 -10.20 -3.64
C LEU A 32 4.03 -10.12 -2.78
N SER A 33 4.01 -10.66 -1.57
CA SER A 33 5.16 -10.63 -0.66
C SER A 33 6.38 -11.38 -1.20
N ASN A 34 6.17 -12.38 -2.06
CA ASN A 34 7.27 -13.10 -2.73
C ASN A 34 7.81 -12.36 -3.96
N LEU A 35 7.05 -11.41 -4.51
CA LEU A 35 7.48 -10.59 -5.66
C LEU A 35 8.17 -9.30 -5.22
N LEU A 36 7.74 -8.72 -4.09
CA LEU A 36 8.24 -7.43 -3.63
C LEU A 36 9.65 -7.54 -3.04
N PRO A 37 10.52 -6.52 -3.27
CA PRO A 37 11.87 -6.51 -2.76
C PRO A 37 11.89 -6.42 -1.22
N PRO A 38 12.71 -7.24 -0.53
CA PRO A 38 12.89 -7.12 0.90
C PRO A 38 13.82 -5.94 1.24
N LYS A 39 13.81 -5.54 2.52
CA LYS A 39 14.77 -4.59 3.11
C LYS A 39 16.22 -5.02 2.81
N PRO A 40 17.14 -4.07 2.54
CA PRO A 40 17.00 -2.61 2.72
C PRO A 40 16.33 -1.88 1.54
N SER A 41 15.98 -2.57 0.46
CA SER A 41 15.21 -1.99 -0.63
C SER A 41 13.75 -1.74 -0.21
N PHE A 42 13.04 -0.91 -0.98
CA PHE A 42 11.65 -0.57 -0.69
C PHE A 42 10.80 -0.52 -1.96
N THR A 43 9.49 -0.64 -1.74
CA THR A 43 8.45 -0.51 -2.75
C THR A 43 7.71 0.80 -2.55
N ILE A 44 7.42 1.50 -3.65
CA ILE A 44 6.48 2.64 -3.66
C ILE A 44 5.10 2.14 -4.10
N SER A 45 4.09 2.31 -3.24
CA SER A 45 2.69 1.99 -3.54
C SER A 45 1.94 3.23 -3.99
N ILE A 46 1.61 3.31 -5.29
CA ILE A 46 1.00 4.47 -5.92
C ILE A 46 -0.52 4.27 -5.99
N GLY A 47 -1.25 5.23 -5.43
CA GLY A 47 -2.69 5.11 -5.21
C GLY A 47 -3.00 4.31 -3.94
N SER A 48 -2.21 4.48 -2.89
CA SER A 48 -2.30 3.65 -1.68
C SER A 48 -3.63 3.80 -0.92
N GLY A 49 -4.41 4.85 -1.19
CA GLY A 49 -5.75 5.01 -0.63
C GLY A 49 -5.74 5.01 0.90
N SER A 50 -6.42 4.05 1.52
CA SER A 50 -6.41 3.92 2.99
C SER A 50 -5.11 3.37 3.57
N GLY A 51 -4.28 2.73 2.75
CA GLY A 51 -3.07 2.04 3.20
C GLY A 51 -3.28 0.60 3.67
N LEU A 52 -4.51 0.06 3.52
CA LEU A 52 -4.87 -1.25 4.08
C LEU A 52 -4.05 -2.41 3.48
N LEU A 53 -3.80 -2.39 2.17
CA LEU A 53 -3.02 -3.45 1.51
C LEU A 53 -1.57 -3.43 2.02
N GLU A 54 -0.99 -2.25 2.11
CA GLU A 54 0.40 -2.02 2.49
C GLU A 54 0.65 -2.48 3.92
N ALA A 55 -0.23 -2.13 4.85
CA ALA A 55 -0.15 -2.56 6.23
C ALA A 55 -0.35 -4.09 6.38
N LEU A 56 -1.27 -4.68 5.59
CA LEU A 56 -1.44 -6.13 5.56
C LEU A 56 -0.20 -6.85 5.00
N LEU A 57 0.45 -6.31 3.98
CA LEU A 57 1.67 -6.88 3.41
C LEU A 57 2.85 -6.81 4.38
N THR A 58 3.07 -5.67 5.04
CA THR A 58 4.18 -5.52 6.01
C THR A 58 3.92 -6.31 7.30
N HIS A 59 2.65 -6.48 7.70
CA HIS A 59 2.27 -7.39 8.78
C HIS A 59 2.47 -8.86 8.39
N HIS A 60 2.12 -9.24 7.16
CA HIS A 60 2.29 -10.60 6.66
C HIS A 60 3.77 -10.97 6.46
N ASN A 61 4.60 -10.01 6.03
CA ASN A 61 6.03 -10.17 5.85
C ASN A 61 6.81 -8.94 6.32
N ALA A 62 7.35 -9.01 7.54
CA ALA A 62 8.11 -7.92 8.17
C ALA A 62 9.41 -7.54 7.42
N ALA A 63 9.87 -8.37 6.48
CA ALA A 63 11.01 -8.05 5.64
C ALA A 63 10.70 -6.99 4.57
N LEU A 64 9.42 -6.71 4.29
CA LEU A 64 9.03 -5.70 3.31
C LEU A 64 9.13 -4.28 3.88
N SER A 65 9.47 -3.34 3.02
CA SER A 65 9.38 -1.89 3.26
C SER A 65 8.52 -1.30 2.15
N ILE A 66 7.37 -0.74 2.51
CA ILE A 66 6.40 -0.19 1.56
C ILE A 66 6.05 1.23 1.98
N GLU A 67 6.24 2.17 1.06
CA GLU A 67 5.90 3.58 1.24
C GLU A 67 4.69 3.91 0.37
N GLY A 68 3.69 4.59 0.94
CA GLY A 68 2.45 4.95 0.25
C GLY A 68 2.55 6.28 -0.48
N VAL A 69 1.83 6.40 -1.59
CA VAL A 69 1.65 7.64 -2.34
C VAL A 69 0.16 7.86 -2.61
N GLU A 70 -0.35 9.00 -2.18
CA GLU A 70 -1.76 9.36 -2.32
C GLU A 70 -1.91 10.87 -2.53
N VAL A 71 -2.94 11.27 -3.26
CA VAL A 71 -3.26 12.68 -3.50
C VAL A 71 -4.15 13.27 -2.42
N ASN A 72 -4.96 12.44 -1.76
CA ASN A 72 -5.84 12.88 -0.68
C ASN A 72 -5.29 12.47 0.71
N PRO A 73 -4.73 13.39 1.51
CA PRO A 73 -4.15 13.05 2.82
C PRO A 73 -5.18 12.51 3.82
N SER A 74 -6.48 12.80 3.63
CA SER A 74 -7.53 12.40 4.56
C SER A 74 -7.96 10.94 4.45
N VAL A 75 -7.49 10.21 3.43
CA VAL A 75 -7.89 8.81 3.23
C VAL A 75 -6.98 7.81 3.94
N ASN A 76 -5.70 8.14 4.16
CA ASN A 76 -4.75 7.24 4.82
C ASN A 76 -5.18 6.95 6.26
N ARG A 77 -5.10 5.67 6.64
CA ARG A 77 -5.46 5.17 7.97
C ARG A 77 -4.42 4.23 8.54
N TYR A 78 -3.76 3.45 7.68
CA TYR A 78 -2.93 2.32 8.11
C TYR A 78 -1.42 2.53 7.89
N ILE A 79 -1.01 3.41 6.96
CA ILE A 79 0.41 3.67 6.72
C ILE A 79 0.90 4.74 7.72
N PRO A 80 2.00 4.52 8.44
CA PRO A 80 2.59 5.54 9.30
C PRO A 80 2.93 6.82 8.53
N GLU A 81 2.82 7.97 9.19
CA GLU A 81 3.01 9.29 8.55
C GLU A 81 4.38 9.40 7.85
N GLN A 82 5.44 8.85 8.45
CA GLN A 82 6.78 8.89 7.86
C GLN A 82 6.94 8.05 6.58
N ASP A 83 6.06 7.08 6.37
CA ASP A 83 6.06 6.17 5.23
C ASP A 83 4.98 6.57 4.20
N MET A 84 4.32 7.72 4.40
CA MET A 84 3.22 8.22 3.58
C MET A 84 3.61 9.51 2.86
N HIS A 85 3.58 9.48 1.53
CA HIS A 85 3.86 10.63 0.69
C HIS A 85 2.57 11.20 0.11
N VAL A 86 2.18 12.39 0.58
CA VAL A 86 1.02 13.12 0.06
C VAL A 86 1.48 14.03 -1.07
N VAL A 87 0.88 13.88 -2.25
CA VAL A 87 1.31 14.58 -3.46
C VAL A 87 0.17 15.35 -4.11
N SER A 88 0.47 16.45 -4.80
CA SER A 88 -0.50 17.15 -5.66
C SER A 88 -0.76 16.36 -6.95
N GLY A 89 0.18 15.49 -7.33
CA GLY A 89 0.08 14.49 -8.39
C GLY A 89 1.34 13.61 -8.43
N THR A 90 1.29 12.47 -9.12
CA THR A 90 2.39 11.48 -9.15
C THR A 90 3.75 12.06 -9.57
N TRP A 91 3.75 13.16 -10.33
CA TRP A 91 4.96 13.86 -10.79
C TRP A 91 5.81 14.44 -9.65
N ASP A 92 5.20 14.75 -8.51
CA ASP A 92 5.88 15.40 -7.38
C ASP A 92 7.01 14.52 -6.79
N LEU A 93 6.93 13.19 -6.95
CA LEU A 93 7.92 12.26 -6.40
C LEU A 93 9.01 11.83 -7.38
N LEU A 94 8.89 12.19 -8.66
CA LEU A 94 9.80 11.76 -9.72
C LEU A 94 11.25 12.18 -9.50
N HIS A 95 11.49 13.22 -8.71
CA HIS A 95 12.81 13.78 -8.49
C HIS A 95 13.42 13.41 -7.13
N ALA A 96 12.67 12.80 -6.21
CA ALA A 96 13.11 12.66 -4.83
C ALA A 96 13.15 11.22 -4.30
N ARG A 97 12.10 10.42 -4.53
CA ARG A 97 11.95 9.12 -3.86
C ARG A 97 11.72 7.95 -4.79
N VAL A 98 10.99 8.19 -5.88
CA VAL A 98 10.66 7.19 -6.89
C VAL A 98 11.90 6.57 -7.56
N PRO A 99 12.99 7.32 -7.87
CA PRO A 99 14.20 6.75 -8.45
C PRO A 99 14.94 5.73 -7.57
N ASP A 100 14.80 5.83 -6.24
CA ASP A 100 15.49 4.95 -5.28
C ASP A 100 14.69 3.68 -4.96
N ALA A 101 13.42 3.63 -5.37
CA ALA A 101 12.55 2.49 -5.13
C ALA A 101 12.93 1.31 -6.03
N ALA A 102 13.05 0.12 -5.44
CA ALA A 102 13.38 -1.10 -6.19
C ALA A 102 12.18 -1.69 -6.93
N ALA A 103 10.96 -1.36 -6.50
CA ALA A 103 9.73 -1.77 -7.15
C ALA A 103 8.65 -0.69 -6.99
N TRP A 104 7.76 -0.61 -7.98
CA TRP A 104 6.55 0.22 -7.92
C TRP A 104 5.32 -0.69 -7.97
N MET A 105 4.38 -0.44 -7.09
CA MET A 105 3.10 -1.13 -7.03
C MET A 105 1.99 -0.12 -7.33
N PHE A 106 1.08 -0.48 -8.24
CA PHE A 106 -0.03 0.39 -8.65
C PHE A 106 -1.34 -0.28 -8.29
N VAL A 107 -2.18 0.39 -7.49
CA VAL A 107 -3.45 -0.16 -7.02
C VAL A 107 -4.54 0.90 -7.20
N TYR A 108 -5.45 0.66 -8.15
CA TYR A 108 -6.51 1.60 -8.46
C TYR A 108 -7.86 0.89 -8.59
N PRO A 109 -8.97 1.56 -8.23
CA PRO A 109 -10.29 1.04 -8.53
C PRO A 109 -10.45 0.86 -10.04
N ARG A 110 -11.17 -0.20 -10.45
CA ARG A 110 -11.65 -0.31 -11.83
C ARG A 110 -12.82 0.66 -12.01
N ASP A 111 -12.54 1.94 -12.22
CA ASP A 111 -13.55 2.85 -12.76
C ASP A 111 -13.57 2.69 -14.28
N PRO A 112 -14.67 2.27 -14.90
CA PRO A 112 -14.77 2.21 -16.37
C PRO A 112 -14.69 3.60 -17.05
N LYS A 113 -14.67 4.71 -16.28
CA LYS A 113 -14.52 6.08 -16.79
C LYS A 113 -13.09 6.62 -16.73
N LEU A 114 -12.15 5.89 -16.11
CA LEU A 114 -10.71 6.19 -16.14
C LEU A 114 -10.03 5.54 -17.34
#